data_AF-A0A3B9HD31-F1
#
_entry.id   AF-A0A3B9HD31-F1
#
_cell.length_a   1.000
_cell.length_b   1.000
_cell.length_c   1.000
_cell.angle_alpha   90.00
_cell.angle_beta   90.00
_cell.angle_gamma   90.00
#
_symmetry.space_group_name_H-M   'P 1'
#
loop_
_entity.id
_entity.type
_entity.pdbx_description
1 polymer ?
#
loop_
_entity_poly.entity_id
_entity_poly.type
_entity_poly.pdbx_seq_one_letter_code
_entity_poly.pdbx_strand_id
1 'polypeptide(L)'
;MFRTKTLVILALMLFTLVTPVLATHADDEAESVGTASVQDDQATNDSVIISLTGISPAGAGSSYLASLVSADGETILELGTASVSLPVVHGVVQGTGTMDLVFGSGSANYDGANLLASFSRIKITEEPAGTSIYSDALPGDAVDEIKEMLDDIASLNSALDTAITSAQSAQAESDTDGINSHINAVVAAIAGVGSLSDSINAHAVAAGGAATDESGITDGVTGIATMTSNINGWTAAVKETSEDDILSQSSAAVAQIFVDKVVNDLSAARNGWDADNSGSVDATAGEGGSAQAYSVGQGMATFTLIAGDLPAPEGVTAVVVVPVATPTPVV
;
A
#
# COMPACT_ATOMS: atom_id res chain seq x y z
N MET A 1 -31.50 -9.41 -24.45
CA MET A 1 -31.02 -9.97 -23.17
C MET A 1 -29.59 -10.46 -23.40
N PHE A 2 -28.63 -9.54 -23.36
CA PHE A 2 -27.20 -9.85 -23.40
C PHE A 2 -26.57 -9.06 -22.26
N ARG A 3 -26.09 -9.81 -21.25
CA ARG A 3 -25.36 -9.27 -20.11
C ARG A 3 -23.91 -9.14 -20.53
N THR A 4 -23.46 -7.93 -20.82
CA THR A 4 -22.04 -7.65 -21.03
C THR A 4 -21.40 -7.48 -19.67
N LYS A 5 -20.56 -8.43 -19.27
CA LYS A 5 -19.64 -8.29 -18.15
C LYS A 5 -18.48 -7.44 -18.64
N THR A 6 -18.38 -6.21 -18.17
CA THR A 6 -17.21 -5.35 -18.41
C THR A 6 -16.11 -5.83 -17.47
N LEU A 7 -15.10 -6.50 -18.02
CA LEU A 7 -13.80 -6.67 -17.38
C LEU A 7 -13.11 -5.30 -17.45
N VAL A 8 -12.91 -4.66 -16.30
CA VAL A 8 -12.00 -3.52 -16.19
C VAL A 8 -10.63 -4.10 -15.89
N ILE A 9 -9.81 -4.27 -16.92
CA ILE A 9 -8.39 -4.55 -16.76
C ILE A 9 -7.73 -3.19 -16.55
N LEU A 10 -7.48 -2.83 -15.30
CA LEU A 10 -6.66 -1.67 -14.96
C LEU A 10 -5.21 -2.05 -15.26
N ALA A 11 -4.67 -1.53 -16.35
CA ALA A 11 -3.25 -1.64 -16.67
C ALA A 11 -2.49 -0.69 -15.72
N LEU A 12 -1.97 -1.22 -14.62
CA LEU A 12 -1.00 -0.50 -13.78
C LEU A 12 0.31 -0.40 -14.58
N MET A 13 0.69 0.81 -14.99
CA MET A 13 2.06 1.06 -15.44
C MET A 13 2.98 0.96 -14.23
N LEU A 14 3.84 -0.05 -14.27
CA LEU A 14 4.96 -0.25 -13.37
C LEU A 14 5.89 0.98 -13.43
N PHE A 15 5.81 1.87 -12.43
CA PHE A 15 6.81 2.91 -12.24
C PHE A 15 8.09 2.25 -11.75
N THR A 16 9.02 2.03 -12.67
CA THR A 16 10.40 1.65 -12.32
C THR A 16 11.14 2.93 -11.96
N LEU A 17 11.13 3.29 -10.69
CA LEU A 17 12.05 4.30 -10.17
C LEU A 17 13.46 3.70 -10.21
N VAL A 18 14.20 3.93 -11.29
CA VAL A 18 15.63 3.61 -11.35
C VAL A 18 16.38 4.72 -10.63
N THR A 19 16.59 4.58 -9.33
CA THR A 19 17.51 5.46 -8.59
C THR A 19 18.95 5.02 -8.90
N PRO A 20 19.83 5.93 -9.35
CA PRO A 20 21.25 5.63 -9.48
C PRO A 20 21.86 5.53 -8.08
N VAL A 21 22.31 4.33 -7.70
CA VAL A 21 23.11 4.12 -6.48
C VAL A 21 24.45 4.83 -6.65
N LEU A 22 24.60 5.98 -6.02
CA LEU A 22 25.90 6.58 -5.74
C LEU A 22 26.49 5.84 -4.55
N ALA A 23 27.44 4.94 -4.81
CA ALA A 23 28.21 4.26 -3.79
C ALA A 23 28.91 5.30 -2.89
N THR A 24 28.40 5.44 -1.67
CA THR A 24 29.11 6.06 -0.55
C THR A 24 29.18 5.02 0.56
N HIS A 25 30.40 4.72 0.99
CA HIS A 25 30.68 3.70 1.99
C HIS A 25 29.99 4.02 3.32
N ALA A 26 29.05 3.16 3.72
CA ALA A 26 28.50 2.99 5.07
C ALA A 26 28.52 1.47 5.36
N ASP A 27 28.47 1.08 6.63
CA ASP A 27 28.62 -0.30 7.13
C ASP A 27 27.84 -1.36 6.31
N ASP A 28 28.32 -2.61 6.26
CA ASP A 28 27.78 -3.78 5.50
C ASP A 28 26.28 -4.04 5.77
N GLU A 29 25.41 -3.17 5.27
CA GLU A 29 23.98 -3.41 5.11
C GLU A 29 23.83 -4.41 3.96
N ALA A 30 23.17 -5.53 4.21
CA ALA A 30 22.94 -6.54 3.18
C ALA A 30 22.19 -5.90 2.00
N GLU A 31 22.75 -6.01 0.79
CA GLU A 31 22.15 -5.42 -0.40
C GLU A 31 20.81 -6.11 -0.72
N SER A 32 19.76 -5.32 -0.93
CA SER A 32 18.46 -5.83 -1.34
C SER A 32 18.54 -6.48 -2.72
N VAL A 33 17.89 -7.64 -2.86
CA VAL A 33 17.74 -8.35 -4.13
C VAL A 33 16.39 -8.10 -4.80
N GLY A 34 15.50 -7.33 -4.17
CA GLY A 34 14.17 -7.04 -4.67
C GLY A 34 13.13 -6.88 -3.57
N THR A 35 11.85 -6.90 -3.95
CA THR A 35 10.75 -6.59 -3.04
C THR A 35 9.64 -7.62 -3.09
N ALA A 36 8.82 -7.63 -2.03
CA ALA A 36 7.49 -8.23 -2.05
C ALA A 36 6.46 -7.21 -1.57
N SER A 37 5.47 -6.91 -2.40
CA SER A 37 4.42 -5.92 -2.10
C SER A 37 3.09 -6.63 -1.93
N VAL A 38 2.38 -6.31 -0.84
CA VAL A 38 0.98 -6.69 -0.67
C VAL A 38 0.10 -5.68 -1.40
N GLN A 39 -0.93 -6.14 -2.09
CA GLN A 39 -1.84 -5.29 -2.84
C GLN A 39 -3.22 -5.92 -2.97
N ASP A 40 -4.17 -5.15 -3.50
CA ASP A 40 -5.53 -5.63 -3.81
C ASP A 40 -5.54 -6.46 -5.11
N ASP A 41 -6.31 -7.55 -5.12
CA ASP A 41 -6.72 -8.30 -6.30
C ASP A 41 -8.25 -8.39 -6.39
N GLN A 42 -8.87 -9.32 -5.65
CA GLN A 42 -10.33 -9.47 -5.63
C GLN A 42 -10.96 -8.99 -4.31
N ALA A 43 -10.15 -8.94 -3.25
CA ALA A 43 -10.43 -8.33 -1.96
C ALA A 43 -9.34 -7.29 -1.62
N THR A 44 -9.31 -6.84 -0.37
CA THR A 44 -8.34 -5.86 0.11
C THR A 44 -7.09 -6.56 0.63
N ASN A 45 -5.91 -6.13 0.18
CA ASN A 45 -4.60 -6.62 0.60
C ASN A 45 -4.49 -8.16 0.52
N ASP A 46 -5.09 -8.78 -0.49
CA ASP A 46 -5.26 -10.23 -0.63
C ASP A 46 -4.29 -10.88 -1.65
N SER A 47 -3.36 -10.10 -2.19
CA SER A 47 -2.39 -10.56 -3.17
C SER A 47 -0.97 -10.07 -2.87
N VAL A 48 0.02 -10.77 -3.42
CA VAL A 48 1.44 -10.44 -3.26
C VAL A 48 2.12 -10.49 -4.62
N ILE A 49 2.89 -9.45 -4.95
CA ILE A 49 3.84 -9.47 -6.07
C ILE A 49 5.25 -9.48 -5.51
N ILE A 50 6.04 -10.48 -5.91
CA ILE A 50 7.45 -10.62 -5.58
C ILE A 50 8.26 -10.44 -6.87
N SER A 51 9.24 -9.54 -6.84
CA SER A 51 10.16 -9.33 -7.95
C SER A 51 11.59 -9.24 -7.43
N LEU A 52 12.40 -10.23 -7.81
CA LEU A 52 13.81 -10.32 -7.47
C LEU A 52 14.70 -10.21 -8.69
N THR A 53 15.87 -9.60 -8.52
CA THR A 53 16.87 -9.43 -9.56
C THR A 53 18.27 -9.70 -9.02
N GLY A 54 19.20 -10.09 -9.90
CA GLY A 54 20.58 -10.35 -9.51
C GLY A 54 20.78 -11.65 -8.72
N ILE A 55 19.76 -12.50 -8.61
CA ILE A 55 19.83 -13.75 -7.83
C ILE A 55 20.33 -14.93 -8.66
N SER A 56 21.03 -15.87 -8.01
CA SER A 56 21.43 -17.13 -8.63
C SER A 56 20.27 -18.12 -8.70
N PRO A 57 20.22 -19.00 -9.73
CA PRO A 57 19.28 -20.11 -9.76
C PRO A 57 19.44 -21.02 -8.55
N ALA A 58 18.33 -21.63 -8.13
CA ALA A 58 18.37 -22.71 -7.16
C ALA A 58 19.27 -23.86 -7.65
N GLY A 59 19.82 -24.63 -6.71
CA GLY A 59 20.65 -25.79 -7.00
C GLY A 59 19.93 -26.81 -7.90
N ALA A 60 20.71 -27.69 -8.55
CA ALA A 60 20.14 -28.69 -9.44
C ALA A 60 19.17 -29.61 -8.68
N GLY A 61 17.91 -29.61 -9.10
CA GLY A 61 16.83 -30.36 -8.45
C GLY A 61 16.11 -29.61 -7.32
N SER A 62 16.47 -28.35 -7.09
CA SER A 62 15.83 -27.46 -6.12
C SER A 62 14.93 -26.42 -6.80
N SER A 63 14.04 -25.80 -6.02
CA SER A 63 13.23 -24.64 -6.43
C SER A 63 13.11 -23.63 -5.31
N TYR A 64 12.87 -22.36 -5.64
CA TYR A 64 12.52 -21.37 -4.63
C TYR A 64 11.04 -21.45 -4.29
N LEU A 65 10.72 -21.45 -3.00
CA LEU A 65 9.37 -21.39 -2.44
C LEU A 65 9.24 -20.09 -1.63
N ALA A 66 8.27 -19.25 -2.00
CA ALA A 66 7.95 -18.04 -1.24
C ALA A 66 6.85 -18.32 -0.21
N SER A 67 6.96 -17.74 0.98
CA SER A 67 5.94 -17.85 2.02
C SER A 67 5.84 -16.59 2.87
N LEU A 68 4.61 -16.22 3.21
CA LEU A 68 4.33 -15.27 4.27
C LEU A 68 4.32 -15.99 5.63
N VAL A 69 4.73 -15.27 6.66
CA VAL A 69 4.85 -15.77 8.03
C VAL A 69 4.25 -14.74 8.99
N SER A 70 3.50 -15.21 9.99
CA SER A 70 2.96 -14.34 11.04
C SER A 70 4.06 -13.78 11.94
N ALA A 71 3.77 -12.68 12.64
CA ALA A 71 4.72 -12.05 13.55
C ALA A 71 5.31 -13.03 14.59
N ASP A 72 4.47 -13.93 15.13
CA ASP A 72 4.84 -14.99 16.08
C ASP A 72 5.51 -16.22 15.43
N GLY A 73 5.48 -16.33 14.10
CA GLY A 73 6.06 -17.45 13.36
C GLY A 73 5.21 -18.72 13.31
N GLU A 74 4.01 -18.73 13.90
CA GLU A 74 3.17 -19.92 14.03
C GLU A 74 2.34 -20.20 12.76
N THR A 75 2.00 -19.15 12.00
CA THR A 75 1.20 -19.27 10.77
C THR A 75 2.09 -19.03 9.56
N ILE A 76 2.01 -19.93 8.59
CA ILE A 76 2.75 -19.84 7.33
C ILE A 76 1.75 -20.00 6.18
N LEU A 77 1.80 -19.08 5.23
CA LEU A 77 1.08 -19.18 3.96
C LEU A 77 2.07 -19.35 2.82
N GLU A 78 2.02 -20.48 2.15
CA GLU A 78 2.80 -20.75 0.95
C GLU A 78 2.21 -19.99 -0.24
N LEU A 79 3.00 -19.08 -0.82
CA LEU A 79 2.61 -18.25 -1.96
C LEU A 79 2.82 -18.96 -3.30
N GLY A 80 3.77 -19.90 -3.36
CA GLY A 80 4.07 -20.71 -4.53
C GLY A 80 5.57 -20.81 -4.81
N THR A 81 5.89 -21.58 -5.85
CA THR A 81 7.28 -21.79 -6.30
C THR A 81 7.60 -20.98 -7.55
N ALA A 82 8.83 -20.53 -7.66
CA ALA A 82 9.32 -19.81 -8.84
C ALA A 82 10.74 -20.27 -9.22
N SER A 83 11.05 -20.15 -10.51
CA SER A 83 12.38 -20.41 -11.08
C SER A 83 13.05 -19.10 -11.47
N VAL A 84 14.38 -19.06 -11.39
CA VAL A 84 15.15 -17.90 -11.88
C VAL A 84 15.27 -17.94 -13.40
N SER A 85 14.83 -16.86 -14.04
CA SER A 85 15.02 -16.60 -15.46
C SER A 85 16.40 -16.01 -15.71
N LEU A 86 17.26 -16.77 -16.40
CA LEU A 86 18.62 -16.33 -16.73
C LEU A 86 18.64 -15.62 -18.10
N PRO A 87 19.12 -14.37 -18.18
CA PRO A 87 19.28 -13.69 -19.45
C PRO A 87 20.41 -14.31 -20.28
N VAL A 88 20.29 -14.21 -21.61
CA VAL A 88 21.35 -14.58 -22.56
C VAL A 88 21.91 -13.31 -23.19
N VAL A 89 23.15 -12.98 -22.87
CA VAL A 89 23.84 -11.80 -23.41
C VAL A 89 24.93 -12.27 -24.37
N HIS A 90 24.84 -11.86 -25.63
CA HIS A 90 25.77 -12.28 -26.70
C HIS A 90 25.95 -13.81 -26.83
N GLY A 91 24.89 -14.59 -26.57
CA GLY A 91 24.93 -16.05 -26.65
C GLY A 91 25.49 -16.74 -25.39
N VAL A 92 25.77 -16.01 -24.31
CA VAL A 92 26.22 -16.55 -23.03
C VAL A 92 25.11 -16.41 -21.98
N VAL A 93 24.71 -17.54 -21.39
CA VAL A 93 23.77 -17.59 -20.26
C VAL A 93 24.45 -16.97 -19.04
N GLN A 94 23.82 -15.98 -18.40
CA GLN A 94 24.36 -15.32 -17.22
C GLN A 94 24.28 -16.22 -15.96
N GLY A 95 25.09 -15.90 -14.95
CA GLY A 95 25.09 -16.62 -13.66
C GLY A 95 24.02 -16.15 -12.66
N THR A 96 23.40 -15.00 -12.94
CA THR A 96 22.32 -14.41 -12.16
C THR A 96 21.19 -13.99 -13.08
N GLY A 97 19.98 -13.88 -12.53
CA GLY A 97 18.77 -13.61 -13.29
C GLY A 97 17.69 -12.91 -12.47
N THR A 98 16.46 -13.04 -12.94
CA THR A 98 15.28 -12.47 -12.28
C THR A 98 14.32 -13.57 -11.84
N MET A 99 13.53 -13.31 -10.81
CA MET A 99 12.44 -14.17 -10.39
C MET A 99 11.24 -13.30 -10.07
N ASP A 100 10.13 -13.58 -10.74
CA ASP A 100 8.86 -12.93 -10.49
C ASP A 100 7.85 -13.99 -10.02
N LEU A 101 7.11 -13.67 -8.96
CA LEU A 101 6.02 -14.49 -8.44
C LEU A 101 4.82 -13.60 -8.14
N VAL A 102 3.63 -14.05 -8.55
CA VAL A 102 2.36 -13.41 -8.22
C VAL A 102 1.50 -14.40 -7.46
N PHE A 103 1.13 -14.04 -6.25
CA PHE A 103 0.09 -14.70 -5.47
C PHE A 103 -1.18 -13.87 -5.53
N GLY A 104 -2.31 -14.47 -5.90
CA GLY A 104 -3.61 -13.81 -5.94
C GLY A 104 -4.71 -14.82 -6.24
N SER A 105 -5.86 -14.36 -6.74
CA SER A 105 -7.07 -15.16 -6.98
C SER A 105 -6.91 -16.35 -7.92
N GLY A 106 -5.83 -16.39 -8.70
CA GLY A 106 -5.45 -17.52 -9.54
C GLY A 106 -4.55 -18.57 -8.87
N SER A 107 -4.05 -18.30 -7.67
CA SER A 107 -3.03 -19.10 -6.99
C SER A 107 -3.64 -20.22 -6.14
N ALA A 108 -2.86 -21.29 -5.95
CA ALA A 108 -3.17 -22.28 -4.93
C ALA A 108 -3.09 -21.61 -3.53
N ASN A 109 -3.98 -22.01 -2.62
CA ASN A 109 -4.09 -21.46 -1.26
C ASN A 109 -4.65 -20.03 -1.14
N TYR A 110 -5.10 -19.41 -2.23
CA TYR A 110 -5.83 -18.16 -2.15
C TYR A 110 -7.22 -18.35 -1.53
N ASP A 111 -7.55 -17.53 -0.54
CA ASP A 111 -8.86 -17.50 0.13
C ASP A 111 -9.50 -16.09 0.18
N GLY A 112 -8.79 -15.06 -0.29
CA GLY A 112 -9.23 -13.66 -0.26
C GLY A 112 -9.13 -13.00 1.11
N ALA A 113 -8.39 -13.58 2.06
CA ALA A 113 -8.11 -12.94 3.33
C ALA A 113 -7.18 -11.74 3.15
N ASN A 114 -7.36 -10.71 3.98
CA ASN A 114 -6.43 -9.60 4.09
C ASN A 114 -5.10 -10.10 4.69
N LEU A 115 -4.03 -10.11 3.88
CA LEU A 115 -2.74 -10.66 4.25
C LEU A 115 -2.03 -9.82 5.31
N LEU A 116 -2.20 -8.50 5.29
CA LEU A 116 -1.63 -7.61 6.32
C LEU A 116 -2.26 -7.82 7.69
N ALA A 117 -3.45 -8.44 7.76
CA ALA A 117 -4.09 -8.77 9.04
C ALA A 117 -3.45 -9.98 9.76
N SER A 118 -2.54 -10.72 9.11
CA SER A 118 -1.99 -11.96 9.69
C SER A 118 -0.49 -12.15 9.44
N PHE A 119 0.09 -11.41 8.50
CA PHE A 119 1.47 -11.61 8.08
C PHE A 119 2.24 -10.29 8.08
N SER A 120 3.40 -10.30 8.73
CA SER A 120 4.36 -9.17 8.78
C SER A 120 5.77 -9.62 8.40
N ARG A 121 5.93 -10.84 7.90
CA ARG A 121 7.21 -11.49 7.65
C ARG A 121 7.14 -12.28 6.36
N ILE A 122 8.24 -12.36 5.64
CA ILE A 122 8.34 -13.10 4.39
C ILE A 122 9.67 -13.83 4.29
N LYS A 123 9.65 -15.05 3.74
CA LYS A 123 10.85 -15.82 3.43
C LYS A 123 10.75 -16.50 2.08
N ILE A 124 11.91 -16.72 1.48
CA ILE A 124 12.11 -17.55 0.30
C ILE A 124 13.09 -18.64 0.67
N THR A 125 12.64 -19.89 0.55
CA THR A 125 13.46 -21.07 0.86
C THR A 125 13.92 -21.77 -0.41
N GLU A 126 15.06 -22.44 -0.33
CA GLU A 126 15.47 -23.42 -1.34
C GLU A 126 14.94 -24.81 -0.95
N GLU A 127 13.95 -25.31 -1.69
CA GLU A 127 13.35 -26.62 -1.46
C GLU A 127 14.08 -27.73 -2.24
N PRO A 128 14.24 -28.94 -1.68
CA PRO A 128 13.64 -29.46 -0.44
C PRO A 128 14.51 -29.25 0.82
N ALA A 129 15.58 -28.45 0.73
CA ALA A 129 16.47 -28.22 1.87
C ALA A 129 15.80 -27.40 2.98
N GLY A 130 14.84 -26.54 2.61
CA GLY A 130 14.07 -25.71 3.55
C GLY A 130 14.87 -24.54 4.11
N THR A 131 16.08 -24.29 3.59
CA THR A 131 16.95 -23.20 4.03
C THR A 131 16.42 -21.87 3.52
N SER A 132 16.25 -20.87 4.40
CA SER A 132 15.93 -19.50 4.00
C SER A 132 17.13 -18.90 3.27
N ILE A 133 16.90 -18.38 2.07
CA ILE A 133 17.94 -17.73 1.26
C ILE A 133 17.71 -16.23 1.23
N TYR A 134 16.44 -15.80 1.14
CA TYR A 134 16.07 -14.41 1.20
C TYR A 134 14.89 -14.23 2.14
N SER A 135 14.88 -13.14 2.88
CA SER A 135 13.82 -12.88 3.84
C SER A 135 13.75 -11.42 4.21
N ASP A 136 12.62 -11.05 4.81
CA ASP A 136 12.43 -9.77 5.45
C ASP A 136 11.35 -9.85 6.54
N ALA A 137 11.33 -8.88 7.44
CA ALA A 137 10.37 -8.75 8.51
C ALA A 137 10.08 -7.28 8.80
N LEU A 138 8.82 -6.87 8.63
CA LEU A 138 8.37 -5.56 9.07
C LEU A 138 8.03 -5.62 10.56
N PRO A 139 8.32 -4.56 11.34
CA PRO A 139 7.90 -4.49 12.74
C PRO A 139 6.38 -4.65 12.88
N GLY A 140 5.94 -5.57 13.74
CA GLY A 140 4.52 -5.89 13.93
C GLY A 140 3.69 -4.67 14.32
N ASP A 141 4.20 -3.88 15.27
CA ASP A 141 3.56 -2.62 15.69
C ASP A 141 3.38 -1.64 14.52
N ALA A 142 4.32 -1.60 13.57
CA ALA A 142 4.20 -0.73 12.40
C ALA A 142 3.16 -1.26 11.41
N VAL A 143 3.09 -2.58 11.20
CA VAL A 143 2.08 -3.22 10.35
C VAL A 143 0.67 -3.04 10.91
N ASP A 144 0.49 -3.12 12.22
CA ASP A 144 -0.79 -2.87 12.90
C ASP A 144 -1.27 -1.43 12.63
N GLU A 145 -0.40 -0.44 12.76
CA GLU A 145 -0.70 0.97 12.47
C GLU A 145 -1.00 1.18 10.97
N ILE A 146 -0.26 0.55 10.06
CA ILE A 146 -0.53 0.62 8.61
C ILE A 146 -1.90 0.03 8.27
N LYS A 147 -2.31 -1.05 8.94
CA LYS A 147 -3.62 -1.67 8.75
C LYS A 147 -4.75 -0.73 9.16
N GLU A 148 -4.68 -0.16 10.36
CA GLU A 148 -5.69 0.81 10.83
C GLU A 148 -5.73 2.05 9.91
N MET A 149 -4.57 2.52 9.45
CA MET A 149 -4.49 3.60 8.45
C MET A 149 -5.26 3.26 7.16
N LEU A 150 -5.06 2.05 6.61
CA LEU A 150 -5.75 1.61 5.38
C LEU A 150 -7.26 1.46 5.59
N ASP A 151 -7.70 0.99 6.75
CA ASP A 151 -9.11 0.90 7.13
C ASP A 151 -9.77 2.30 7.23
N ASP A 152 -9.05 3.28 7.79
CA ASP A 152 -9.50 4.67 7.82
C ASP A 152 -9.54 5.31 6.42
N ILE A 153 -8.55 5.02 5.56
CA ILE A 153 -8.57 5.48 4.16
C ILE A 153 -9.77 4.86 3.41
N ALA A 154 -10.10 3.60 3.65
CA ALA A 154 -11.29 2.97 3.06
C ALA A 154 -12.58 3.66 3.53
N SER A 155 -12.67 4.01 4.80
CA SER A 155 -13.79 4.77 5.37
C SER A 155 -13.89 6.18 4.77
N LEU A 156 -12.75 6.86 4.60
CA LEU A 156 -12.64 8.16 3.94
C LEU A 156 -13.12 8.09 2.48
N ASN A 157 -12.67 7.09 1.73
CA ASN A 157 -13.12 6.84 0.36
C ASN A 157 -14.64 6.66 0.30
N SER A 158 -15.23 5.90 1.21
CA SER A 158 -16.69 5.70 1.27
C SER A 158 -17.46 7.00 1.51
N ALA A 159 -16.95 7.86 2.41
CA ALA A 159 -17.53 9.18 2.67
C ALA A 159 -17.47 10.10 1.44
N LEU A 160 -16.31 10.14 0.77
CA LEU A 160 -16.11 10.92 -0.46
C LEU A 160 -17.00 10.40 -1.61
N ASP A 161 -17.11 9.09 -1.79
CA ASP A 161 -17.96 8.49 -2.84
C ASP A 161 -19.44 8.80 -2.62
N THR A 162 -19.89 8.81 -1.35
CA THR A 162 -21.25 9.23 -0.97
C THR A 162 -21.49 10.71 -1.27
N ALA A 163 -20.52 11.57 -0.96
CA ALA A 163 -20.58 13.00 -1.25
C ALA A 163 -20.61 13.25 -2.76
N ILE A 164 -19.76 12.58 -3.55
CA ILE A 164 -19.73 12.68 -5.01
C ILE A 164 -21.09 12.29 -5.61
N THR A 165 -21.66 11.16 -5.17
CA THR A 165 -22.97 10.70 -5.64
C THR A 165 -24.08 11.72 -5.34
N SER A 166 -24.03 12.34 -4.16
CA SER A 166 -24.99 13.38 -3.76
C SER A 166 -24.80 14.64 -4.61
N ALA A 167 -23.57 15.08 -4.85
CA ALA A 167 -23.27 16.24 -5.69
C ALA A 167 -23.71 16.04 -7.15
N GLN A 168 -23.49 14.84 -7.71
CA GLN A 168 -23.99 14.47 -9.05
C GLN A 168 -25.52 14.44 -9.11
N SER A 169 -26.18 14.03 -8.03
CA SER A 169 -27.64 14.12 -7.92
C SER A 169 -28.10 15.58 -7.94
N ALA A 170 -27.39 16.48 -7.25
CA ALA A 170 -27.65 17.93 -7.31
C ALA A 170 -27.48 18.52 -8.72
N GLN A 171 -26.50 18.05 -9.51
CA GLN A 171 -26.32 18.52 -10.90
C GLN A 171 -27.52 18.19 -11.80
N ALA A 172 -28.24 17.10 -11.51
CA ALA A 172 -29.38 16.66 -12.30
C ALA A 172 -30.68 17.40 -11.96
N GLU A 173 -30.72 18.16 -10.87
CA GLU A 173 -31.91 18.89 -10.42
C GLU A 173 -32.12 20.17 -11.22
N SER A 174 -33.39 20.57 -11.40
CA SER A 174 -33.77 21.75 -12.18
C SER A 174 -34.22 22.95 -11.33
N ASP A 175 -34.32 22.77 -10.02
CA ASP A 175 -34.77 23.78 -9.06
C ASP A 175 -33.86 23.82 -7.82
N THR A 176 -33.94 24.93 -7.09
CA THR A 176 -33.10 25.18 -5.92
C THR A 176 -33.43 24.28 -4.74
N ASP A 177 -34.66 23.78 -4.62
CA ASP A 177 -35.06 22.94 -3.49
C ASP A 177 -34.41 21.56 -3.59
N GLY A 178 -34.44 20.96 -4.80
CA GLY A 178 -33.74 19.72 -5.10
C GLY A 178 -32.23 19.86 -4.95
N ILE A 179 -31.63 20.91 -5.53
CA ILE A 179 -30.20 21.20 -5.41
C ILE A 179 -29.81 21.30 -3.93
N ASN A 180 -30.53 22.10 -3.14
CA ASN A 180 -30.22 22.33 -1.74
C ASN A 180 -30.36 21.05 -0.90
N SER A 181 -31.34 20.19 -1.20
CA SER A 181 -31.50 18.91 -0.50
C SER A 181 -30.25 18.03 -0.66
N HIS A 182 -29.76 17.86 -1.89
CA HIS A 182 -28.59 17.03 -2.16
C HIS A 182 -27.29 17.67 -1.68
N ILE A 183 -27.15 18.99 -1.76
CA ILE A 183 -25.98 19.70 -1.23
C ILE A 183 -25.89 19.62 0.29
N ASN A 184 -27.02 19.64 1.01
CA ASN A 184 -27.01 19.33 2.44
C ASN A 184 -26.52 17.90 2.71
N ALA A 185 -26.85 16.93 1.85
CA ALA A 185 -26.33 15.56 1.96
C ALA A 185 -24.81 15.50 1.66
N VAL A 186 -24.29 16.30 0.72
CA VAL A 186 -22.84 16.46 0.51
C VAL A 186 -22.15 16.94 1.78
N VAL A 187 -22.63 18.05 2.36
CA VAL A 187 -22.06 18.64 3.59
C VAL A 187 -22.09 17.64 4.76
N ALA A 188 -23.18 16.88 4.89
CA ALA A 188 -23.30 15.85 5.91
C ALA A 188 -22.31 14.69 5.68
N ALA A 189 -22.13 14.24 4.44
CA ALA A 189 -21.21 13.16 4.10
C ALA A 189 -19.74 13.52 4.36
N ILE A 190 -19.34 14.76 4.08
CA ILE A 190 -17.95 15.21 4.30
C ILE A 190 -17.64 15.65 5.73
N ALA A 191 -18.64 15.71 6.62
CA ALA A 191 -18.46 16.23 7.98
C ALA A 191 -17.41 15.45 8.80
N GLY A 192 -17.21 14.16 8.52
CA GLY A 192 -16.22 13.29 9.18
C GLY A 192 -14.85 13.23 8.50
N VAL A 193 -14.69 13.83 7.31
CA VAL A 193 -13.45 13.70 6.50
C VAL A 193 -12.23 14.25 7.24
N GLY A 194 -12.36 15.38 7.93
CA GLY A 194 -11.26 15.96 8.70
C GLY A 194 -10.76 15.02 9.79
N SER A 195 -11.68 14.42 10.56
CA SER A 195 -11.31 13.48 11.62
C SER A 195 -10.67 12.20 11.09
N LEU A 196 -11.17 11.66 9.98
CA LEU A 196 -10.54 10.52 9.31
C LEU A 196 -9.14 10.90 8.81
N SER A 197 -8.98 12.06 8.18
CA SER A 197 -7.67 12.53 7.69
C SER A 197 -6.66 12.70 8.83
N ASP A 198 -7.08 13.23 9.97
CA ASP A 198 -6.24 13.35 11.17
C ASP A 198 -5.83 11.96 11.71
N SER A 199 -6.77 11.01 11.73
CA SER A 199 -6.54 9.62 12.17
C SER A 199 -5.56 8.88 11.26
N ILE A 200 -5.77 8.97 9.94
CA ILE A 200 -4.87 8.42 8.91
C ILE A 200 -3.43 8.92 9.11
N ASN A 201 -3.27 10.23 9.29
CA ASN A 201 -1.95 10.82 9.53
C ASN A 201 -1.35 10.38 10.87
N ALA A 202 -2.16 10.22 11.92
CA ALA A 202 -1.69 9.74 13.22
C ALA A 202 -1.17 8.29 13.13
N HIS A 203 -1.90 7.40 12.46
CA HIS A 203 -1.48 6.02 12.22
C HIS A 203 -0.20 5.96 11.37
N ALA A 204 -0.08 6.76 10.31
CA ALA A 204 1.15 6.84 9.52
C ALA A 204 2.37 7.23 10.37
N VAL A 205 2.22 8.28 11.20
CA VAL A 205 3.28 8.74 12.10
C VAL A 205 3.64 7.67 13.15
N ALA A 206 2.65 6.97 13.70
CA ALA A 206 2.88 5.88 14.64
C ALA A 206 3.66 4.72 13.99
N ALA A 207 3.28 4.33 12.77
CA ALA A 207 4.00 3.32 11.99
C ALA A 207 5.47 3.71 11.75
N GLY A 208 5.73 4.94 11.30
CA GLY A 208 7.09 5.45 11.11
C GLY A 208 7.90 5.54 12.41
N GLY A 209 7.23 5.78 13.55
CA GLY A 209 7.86 5.76 14.87
C GLY A 209 8.22 4.36 15.36
N ALA A 210 7.45 3.34 14.97
CA ALA A 210 7.70 1.94 15.30
C ALA A 210 8.78 1.30 14.40
N ALA A 211 9.02 1.86 13.22
CA ALA A 211 9.95 1.34 12.21
C ALA A 211 10.89 2.44 11.69
N THR A 212 11.70 3.03 12.58
CA THR A 212 12.55 4.19 12.23
C THR A 212 13.65 3.89 11.21
N ASP A 213 14.05 2.62 11.09
CA ASP A 213 15.10 2.18 10.17
C ASP A 213 14.50 1.69 8.83
N GLU A 214 13.18 1.64 8.71
CA GLU A 214 12.48 1.23 7.48
C GLU A 214 12.18 2.44 6.60
N SER A 215 13.06 2.71 5.63
CA SER A 215 12.93 3.88 4.75
C SER A 215 11.58 3.92 4.02
N GLY A 216 11.09 2.76 3.56
CA GLY A 216 9.79 2.65 2.88
C GLY A 216 8.61 3.11 3.74
N ILE A 217 8.63 2.84 5.05
CA ILE A 217 7.62 3.32 5.99
C ILE A 217 7.79 4.82 6.22
N THR A 218 9.01 5.27 6.54
CA THR A 218 9.28 6.69 6.87
C THR A 218 9.02 7.65 5.71
N ASP A 219 9.34 7.27 4.47
CA ASP A 219 9.03 8.04 3.26
C ASP A 219 7.50 8.13 3.04
N GLY A 220 6.79 7.01 3.28
CA GLY A 220 5.33 6.94 3.20
C GLY A 220 4.63 7.93 4.14
N VAL A 221 5.14 8.13 5.36
CA VAL A 221 4.58 9.10 6.33
C VAL A 221 4.50 10.50 5.74
N THR A 222 5.55 10.95 5.05
CA THR A 222 5.59 12.30 4.45
C THR A 222 4.56 12.42 3.32
N GLY A 223 4.40 11.37 2.52
CA GLY A 223 3.38 11.30 1.48
C GLY A 223 1.97 11.39 2.08
N ILE A 224 1.67 10.58 3.09
CA ILE A 224 0.36 10.55 3.77
C ILE A 224 0.02 11.92 4.38
N ALA A 225 0.96 12.57 5.05
CA ALA A 225 0.76 13.90 5.61
C ALA A 225 0.39 14.93 4.53
N THR A 226 1.03 14.85 3.36
CA THR A 226 0.77 15.74 2.23
C THR A 226 -0.63 15.51 1.66
N MET A 227 -1.01 14.25 1.43
CA MET A 227 -2.31 13.90 0.83
C MET A 227 -3.48 14.18 1.77
N THR A 228 -3.34 13.91 3.07
CA THR A 228 -4.38 14.28 4.07
C THR A 228 -4.56 15.80 4.15
N SER A 229 -3.47 16.58 4.03
CA SER A 229 -3.56 18.04 3.90
C SER A 229 -4.30 18.48 2.63
N ASN A 230 -4.02 17.86 1.48
CA ASN A 230 -4.71 18.18 0.22
C ASN A 230 -6.21 17.87 0.32
N ILE A 231 -6.57 16.68 0.83
CA ILE A 231 -7.96 16.22 1.04
C ILE A 231 -8.71 17.20 1.94
N ASN A 232 -8.10 17.63 3.05
CA ASN A 232 -8.67 18.64 3.94
C ASN A 232 -8.87 19.99 3.23
N GLY A 233 -7.93 20.40 2.37
CA GLY A 233 -8.05 21.61 1.56
C GLY A 233 -9.25 21.58 0.60
N TRP A 234 -9.38 20.51 -0.19
CA TRP A 234 -10.49 20.37 -1.13
C TRP A 234 -11.83 20.23 -0.43
N THR A 235 -11.92 19.45 0.64
CA THR A 235 -13.19 19.29 1.38
C THR A 235 -13.61 20.55 2.13
N ALA A 236 -12.66 21.36 2.62
CA ALA A 236 -12.96 22.69 3.12
C ALA A 236 -13.56 23.59 2.02
N ALA A 237 -12.98 23.58 0.82
CA ALA A 237 -13.48 24.33 -0.33
C ALA A 237 -14.88 23.85 -0.78
N VAL A 238 -15.15 22.53 -0.73
CA VAL A 238 -16.49 21.97 -0.97
C VAL A 238 -17.49 22.53 0.02
N LYS A 239 -17.15 22.53 1.31
CA LYS A 239 -18.04 23.03 2.36
C LYS A 239 -18.34 24.52 2.16
N GLU A 240 -17.32 25.34 1.96
CA GLU A 240 -17.47 26.78 1.71
C GLU A 240 -18.34 27.04 0.48
N THR A 241 -18.04 26.40 -0.65
CA THR A 241 -18.83 26.54 -1.90
C THR A 241 -20.28 26.09 -1.68
N SER A 242 -20.49 25.02 -0.92
CA SER A 242 -21.84 24.51 -0.63
C SER A 242 -22.65 25.50 0.20
N GLU A 243 -22.10 25.97 1.32
CA GLU A 243 -22.78 26.82 2.28
C GLU A 243 -22.98 28.25 1.76
N ASP A 244 -21.94 28.82 1.15
CA ASP A 244 -21.93 30.24 0.79
C ASP A 244 -22.40 30.50 -0.64
N ASP A 245 -22.07 29.63 -1.59
CA ASP A 245 -22.31 29.87 -3.02
C ASP A 245 -23.47 29.07 -3.61
N ILE A 246 -23.93 27.98 -2.96
CA ILE A 246 -25.06 27.17 -3.44
C ILE A 246 -26.32 27.39 -2.60
N LEU A 247 -26.26 27.09 -1.30
CA LEU A 247 -27.44 27.10 -0.43
C LEU A 247 -28.07 28.50 -0.27
N SER A 248 -27.28 29.56 -0.52
CA SER A 248 -27.74 30.95 -0.48
C SER A 248 -28.42 31.42 -1.77
N GLN A 249 -28.36 30.64 -2.85
CA GLN A 249 -28.81 31.08 -4.18
C GLN A 249 -30.31 30.94 -4.39
N SER A 250 -30.88 31.94 -5.05
CA SER A 250 -32.28 31.91 -5.51
C SER A 250 -32.43 31.46 -6.97
N SER A 251 -31.33 31.23 -7.68
CA SER A 251 -31.32 30.83 -9.09
C SER A 251 -30.69 29.45 -9.23
N ALA A 252 -31.48 28.47 -9.66
CA ALA A 252 -31.00 27.11 -9.91
C ALA A 252 -29.85 27.07 -10.91
N ALA A 253 -29.91 27.90 -11.97
CA ALA A 253 -28.85 27.98 -12.97
C ALA A 253 -27.53 28.54 -12.41
N VAL A 254 -27.59 29.46 -11.43
CA VAL A 254 -26.37 29.97 -10.77
C VAL A 254 -25.84 28.95 -9.77
N ALA A 255 -26.72 28.33 -8.98
CA ALA A 255 -26.36 27.26 -8.06
C ALA A 255 -25.66 26.10 -8.78
N GLN A 256 -26.16 25.68 -9.94
CA GLN A 256 -25.57 24.60 -10.75
C GLN A 256 -24.10 24.86 -11.15
N ILE A 257 -23.71 26.11 -11.44
CA ILE A 257 -22.31 26.45 -11.75
C ILE A 257 -21.39 26.08 -10.57
N PHE A 258 -21.85 26.31 -9.35
CA PHE A 258 -21.10 26.00 -8.14
C PHE A 258 -21.19 24.52 -7.76
N VAL A 259 -22.29 23.83 -8.08
CA VAL A 259 -22.37 22.37 -7.95
C VAL A 259 -21.28 21.69 -8.78
N ASP A 260 -21.01 22.16 -10.01
CA ASP A 260 -19.92 21.62 -10.84
C ASP A 260 -18.55 21.75 -10.17
N LYS A 261 -18.30 22.88 -9.49
CA LYS A 261 -17.09 23.08 -8.69
C LYS A 261 -17.01 22.08 -7.52
N VAL A 262 -18.11 21.87 -6.80
CA VAL A 262 -18.18 20.88 -5.71
C VAL A 262 -17.84 19.48 -6.22
N VAL A 263 -18.38 19.07 -7.37
CA VAL A 263 -18.06 17.76 -7.98
C VAL A 263 -16.57 17.64 -8.31
N ASN A 264 -15.97 18.70 -8.85
CA ASN A 264 -14.53 18.70 -9.18
C ASN A 264 -13.66 18.62 -7.92
N ASP A 265 -13.95 19.42 -6.89
CA ASP A 265 -13.17 19.42 -5.64
C ASP A 265 -13.30 18.07 -4.90
N LEU A 266 -14.50 17.47 -4.86
CA LEU A 266 -14.69 16.12 -4.31
C LEU A 266 -13.95 15.06 -5.13
N SER A 267 -13.94 15.18 -6.46
CA SER A 267 -13.21 14.26 -7.34
C SER A 267 -11.70 14.37 -7.12
N ALA A 268 -11.18 15.58 -6.90
CA ALA A 268 -9.79 15.82 -6.54
C ALA A 268 -9.47 15.24 -5.15
N ALA A 269 -10.32 15.44 -4.14
CA ALA A 269 -10.15 14.78 -2.84
C ALA A 269 -10.09 13.25 -2.94
N ARG A 270 -10.90 12.65 -3.82
CA ARG A 270 -10.98 11.20 -3.97
C ARG A 270 -9.84 10.60 -4.79
N ASN A 271 -9.50 11.22 -5.92
CA ASN A 271 -8.62 10.64 -6.95
C ASN A 271 -7.33 11.45 -7.21
N GLY A 272 -7.21 12.59 -6.55
CA GLY A 272 -6.19 13.59 -6.80
C GLY A 272 -6.41 14.41 -8.07
N TRP A 273 -5.49 15.34 -8.32
CA TRP A 273 -5.49 16.25 -9.45
C TRP A 273 -4.06 16.45 -9.95
N ASP A 274 -3.78 16.19 -11.23
CA ASP A 274 -2.46 16.44 -11.82
C ASP A 274 -2.27 17.96 -12.00
N ALA A 275 -1.73 18.62 -10.97
CA ALA A 275 -1.65 20.08 -10.88
C ALA A 275 -0.55 20.66 -11.77
N ASP A 276 0.55 19.92 -11.92
CA ASP A 276 1.70 20.34 -12.74
C ASP A 276 1.63 19.83 -14.19
N ASN A 277 0.63 19.00 -14.50
CA ASN A 277 0.35 18.42 -15.81
C ASN A 277 1.51 17.51 -16.29
N SER A 278 2.17 16.82 -15.36
CA SER A 278 3.22 15.83 -15.60
C SER A 278 2.71 14.53 -16.22
N GLY A 279 1.39 14.30 -16.15
CA GLY A 279 0.74 13.06 -16.55
C GLY A 279 0.67 12.02 -15.43
N SER A 280 1.09 12.37 -14.21
CA SER A 280 0.99 11.55 -13.00
C SER A 280 0.33 12.36 -11.88
N VAL A 281 -0.22 11.68 -10.88
CA VAL A 281 -0.76 12.31 -9.68
C VAL A 281 0.09 11.81 -8.53
N ASP A 282 0.99 12.65 -8.06
CA ASP A 282 2.00 12.26 -7.08
C ASP A 282 1.59 12.62 -5.65
N ALA A 283 2.31 12.09 -4.66
CA ALA A 283 2.14 12.43 -3.25
C ALA A 283 2.73 13.82 -2.93
N THR A 284 2.35 14.83 -3.71
CA THR A 284 2.85 16.21 -3.64
C THR A 284 1.70 17.17 -3.32
N ALA A 285 2.06 18.40 -2.94
CA ALA A 285 1.09 19.42 -2.55
C ALA A 285 0.21 19.82 -3.74
N GLY A 286 -1.10 19.74 -3.56
CA GLY A 286 -2.09 20.05 -4.58
C GLY A 286 -2.39 18.91 -5.56
N GLU A 287 -1.79 17.72 -5.38
CA GLU A 287 -1.98 16.60 -6.30
C GLU A 287 -2.62 15.36 -5.70
N GLY A 288 -1.94 14.65 -4.82
CA GLY A 288 -2.42 13.37 -4.31
C GLY A 288 -3.68 13.51 -3.47
N GLY A 289 -4.67 12.66 -3.77
CA GLY A 289 -5.90 12.49 -3.00
C GLY A 289 -5.94 11.13 -2.28
N SER A 290 -7.14 10.73 -1.87
CA SER A 290 -7.33 9.52 -1.05
C SER A 290 -6.93 8.22 -1.78
N ALA A 291 -7.09 8.16 -3.10
CA ALA A 291 -6.62 7.03 -3.90
C ALA A 291 -5.08 6.87 -3.85
N GLN A 292 -4.34 7.96 -3.96
CA GLN A 292 -2.88 7.94 -3.81
C GLN A 292 -2.48 7.60 -2.38
N ALA A 293 -3.22 8.09 -1.38
CA ALA A 293 -2.98 7.76 0.03
C ALA A 293 -3.08 6.25 0.28
N TYR A 294 -4.10 5.60 -0.28
CA TYR A 294 -4.25 4.15 -0.20
C TYR A 294 -3.06 3.40 -0.83
N SER A 295 -2.64 3.80 -2.04
CA SER A 295 -1.49 3.18 -2.70
C SER A 295 -0.19 3.37 -1.92
N VAL A 296 0.04 4.55 -1.35
CA VAL A 296 1.21 4.81 -0.50
C VAL A 296 1.15 3.97 0.76
N GLY A 297 -0.03 3.85 1.38
CA GLY A 297 -0.23 3.01 2.56
C GLY A 297 0.07 1.53 2.30
N GLN A 298 -0.33 0.99 1.14
CA GLN A 298 0.08 -0.36 0.74
C GLN A 298 1.59 -0.45 0.52
N GLY A 299 2.19 0.57 -0.09
CA GLY A 299 3.63 0.68 -0.29
C GLY A 299 4.44 0.68 1.01
N MET A 300 3.90 1.24 2.10
CA MET A 300 4.54 1.21 3.43
C MET A 300 4.67 -0.21 3.98
N ALA A 301 3.84 -1.17 3.54
CA ALA A 301 3.94 -2.57 3.91
C ALA A 301 4.73 -3.42 2.90
N THR A 302 5.62 -2.80 2.11
CA THR A 302 6.49 -3.50 1.16
C THR A 302 7.70 -4.10 1.88
N PHE A 303 7.92 -5.39 1.68
CA PHE A 303 9.13 -6.07 2.15
C PHE A 303 10.32 -5.79 1.24
N THR A 304 11.48 -5.55 1.84
CA THR A 304 12.78 -5.40 1.17
C THR A 304 13.59 -6.67 1.36
N LEU A 305 13.63 -7.54 0.35
CA LEU A 305 14.24 -8.86 0.52
C LEU A 305 15.75 -8.77 0.45
N ILE A 306 16.39 -9.23 1.52
CA ILE A 306 17.85 -9.35 1.64
C ILE A 306 18.24 -10.82 1.81
N ALA A 307 19.50 -11.14 1.52
CA ALA A 307 20.02 -12.48 1.71
C ALA A 307 20.13 -12.80 3.21
N GLY A 308 19.53 -13.90 3.67
CA GLY A 308 19.60 -14.30 5.07
C GLY A 308 18.50 -15.21 5.57
N ASP A 309 18.65 -15.59 6.83
CA ASP A 309 17.60 -16.25 7.61
C ASP A 309 16.53 -15.24 8.01
N LEU A 310 15.28 -15.72 8.04
CA LEU A 310 14.16 -14.92 8.51
C LEU A 310 14.44 -14.40 9.94
N PRO A 311 14.33 -13.07 10.19
CA PRO A 311 14.51 -12.50 11.52
C PRO A 311 13.65 -13.21 12.56
N ALA A 312 14.12 -13.30 13.81
CA ALA A 312 13.41 -14.02 14.86
C ALA A 312 11.98 -13.47 15.08
N PRO A 313 11.00 -14.32 15.44
CA PRO A 313 9.66 -13.86 15.72
C PRO A 313 9.62 -12.84 16.85
N GLU A 314 8.70 -11.89 16.76
CA GLU A 314 8.49 -10.88 17.81
C GLU A 314 7.91 -11.53 19.08
N GLY A 315 8.25 -10.97 20.24
CA GLY A 315 7.76 -11.47 21.54
C GLY A 315 8.41 -12.75 22.04
N VAL A 316 9.31 -13.38 21.28
CA VAL A 316 10.08 -14.55 21.74
C VAL A 316 11.39 -14.08 22.37
N THR A 317 11.46 -14.04 23.71
CA THR A 317 12.74 -13.83 24.40
C THR A 317 13.71 -14.95 24.02
N ALA A 318 14.84 -14.57 23.43
CA ALA A 318 15.92 -15.50 23.13
C ALA A 318 16.29 -16.30 24.40
N VAL A 319 16.21 -17.63 24.31
CA VAL A 319 16.70 -18.50 25.38
C VAL A 319 18.22 -18.33 25.43
N VAL A 320 18.72 -17.55 26.38
CA VAL A 320 20.14 -17.45 26.66
C VAL A 320 20.61 -18.82 27.14
N VAL A 321 21.20 -19.60 26.24
CA VAL A 321 21.87 -20.86 26.58
C VAL A 321 23.11 -20.49 27.40
N VAL A 322 23.00 -20.55 28.73
CA VAL A 322 24.16 -20.40 29.61
C VAL A 322 25.12 -21.55 29.30
N PRO A 323 26.38 -21.29 28.88
CA PRO A 323 27.32 -22.35 28.56
C PRO A 323 27.53 -23.22 29.81
N VAL A 324 27.26 -24.52 29.67
CA VAL A 324 27.54 -25.50 30.73
C VAL A 324 29.05 -25.49 30.98
N ALA A 325 29.44 -25.11 32.19
CA ALA A 325 30.84 -25.13 32.60
C ALA A 325 31.42 -26.54 32.44
N THR A 326 32.50 -26.65 31.67
CA THR A 326 33.24 -27.89 31.48
C THR A 326 33.78 -28.36 32.84
N PRO A 327 33.51 -29.60 33.28
CA PRO A 327 34.00 -30.08 34.57
C PRO A 327 35.53 -30.09 34.57
N THR A 328 36.11 -29.45 35.58
CA THR A 328 37.56 -29.42 35.79
C THR A 328 38.04 -30.84 36.14
N PRO A 329 39.04 -31.41 35.46
CA PRO A 329 39.57 -32.71 35.81
C PRO A 329 40.26 -32.66 37.17
N VAL A 330 39.90 -33.58 38.05
CA VAL A 330 40.53 -33.77 39.36
C VAL A 330 41.91 -34.42 39.13
N VAL A 331 42.97 -33.77 39.62
CA VAL A 331 44.35 -34.28 39.64
C VAL A 331 44.56 -35.16 40.87
#